data_AF-A0A1F8V7Y3-F1
#
_entry.id   AF-A0A1F8V7Y3-F1
#
_cell.length_a   1.000
_cell.length_b   1.000
_cell.length_c   1.000
_cell.angle_alpha   90.00
_cell.angle_beta   90.00
_cell.angle_gamma   90.00
#
_symmetry.space_group_name_H-M   'P 1'
#
loop_
_entity.id
_entity.type
_entity.pdbx_description
1 polymer ?
#
loop_
_entity_poly.entity_id
_entity_poly.type
_entity_poly.pdbx_seq_one_letter_code
_entity_poly.pdbx_strand_id
1 'polypeptide(L)' 'MEVISQKIKKLSEREMQCLYWAGQDKTLYETAQQLQLSPETIKRYRKFILHKLNCQTMTGALAIAFKEGIL' A
#
# COMPACT_ATOMS: atom_id res chain seq x y z
N MET A 1 -17.38 -10.52 9.65
CA MET A 1 -16.01 -10.79 9.17
C MET A 1 -15.30 -9.42 9.19
N GLU A 2 -14.73 -9.02 10.33
CA GLU A 2 -14.64 -7.59 10.71
C GLU A 2 -13.27 -7.20 11.31
N VAL A 3 -12.18 -7.77 10.80
CA VAL A 3 -10.83 -7.63 11.41
C VAL A 3 -9.84 -6.79 10.58
N ILE A 4 -10.27 -6.25 9.43
CA ILE A 4 -9.33 -5.61 8.49
C ILE A 4 -9.23 -4.09 8.70
N SER A 5 -10.32 -3.42 9.07
CA SER A 5 -10.37 -1.96 9.31
C SER A 5 -9.32 -1.43 10.31
N GLN A 6 -9.01 -2.19 11.36
CA GLN A 6 -7.98 -1.84 12.37
C GLN A 6 -6.55 -1.88 11.81
N LYS A 7 -6.27 -2.72 10.81
CA LYS A 7 -4.92 -2.87 10.23
C LYS A 7 -4.53 -1.70 9.35
N ILE A 8 -5.51 -1.06 8.71
CA ILE A 8 -5.27 0.05 7.78
C ILE A 8 -4.94 1.34 8.55
N LYS A 9 -5.50 1.52 9.76
CA LYS A 9 -5.10 2.60 10.69
C LYS A 9 -3.63 2.57 11.14
N LYS A 10 -2.89 1.47 10.90
CA LYS A 10 -1.45 1.36 11.23
C LYS A 10 -0.52 1.68 10.07
N LEU A 11 -1.04 2.00 8.89
CA LEU A 11 -0.21 2.44 7.78
C LEU A 11 0.28 3.86 8.05
N SER A 12 1.59 4.06 7.91
CA SER A 12 2.15 5.41 7.91
C SER A 12 1.71 6.13 6.65
N GLU A 13 1.67 7.46 6.69
CA GLU A 13 1.28 8.30 5.55
C GLU A 13 2.04 7.94 4.26
N ARG A 14 3.34 7.64 4.38
CA ARG A 14 4.16 7.19 3.24
C ARG A 14 3.72 5.84 2.66
N GLU A 15 3.30 4.90 3.50
CA GLU A 15 2.80 3.60 3.06
C GLU A 15 1.45 3.76 2.36
N MET A 16 0.60 4.65 2.88
CA MET A 16 -0.69 4.98 2.28
C MET A 16 -0.52 5.66 0.92
N GLN A 17 0.41 6.62 0.78
CA GLN A 17 0.76 7.21 -0.50
C GLN A 17 1.27 6.16 -1.50
N CYS A 18 2.10 5.23 -1.02
CA CYS A 18 2.60 4.10 -1.81
C CYS A 18 1.46 3.23 -2.35
N LEU A 19 0.47 2.96 -1.50
CA LEU A 19 -0.72 2.19 -1.84
C LEU A 19 -1.59 2.98 -2.84
N TYR A 20 -1.78 4.28 -2.62
CA TYR A 20 -2.54 5.15 -3.52
C TYR A 20 -1.98 5.14 -4.94
N TRP A 21 -0.67 5.37 -5.10
CA TRP A 21 -0.03 5.31 -6.42
C TRP A 21 -0.10 3.93 -7.05
N ALA A 22 0.02 2.86 -6.25
CA ALA A 22 -0.16 1.50 -6.75
C ALA A 22 -1.59 1.23 -7.25
N GLY A 23 -2.60 1.92 -6.72
CA GLY A 23 -3.99 1.87 -7.21
C GLY A 23 -4.20 2.59 -8.55
N GLN A 24 -3.34 3.56 -8.88
CA GLN A 24 -3.36 4.32 -10.14
C GLN A 24 -2.53 3.64 -11.25
N ASP A 25 -2.38 2.31 -11.17
CA ASP A 25 -1.56 1.50 -12.09
C ASP A 25 -0.07 1.90 -12.13
N LYS A 26 0.44 2.60 -11.10
CA LYS A 26 1.86 2.98 -11.06
C LYS A 26 2.75 1.84 -10.64
N THR A 27 3.81 1.63 -11.43
CA THR A 27 4.86 0.68 -11.09
C THR A 27 5.63 1.14 -9.84
N LEU A 28 6.40 0.22 -9.26
CA LEU A 28 7.26 0.52 -8.11
C LEU A 28 8.24 1.67 -8.41
N TYR A 29 8.78 1.72 -9.63
CA TYR A 29 9.72 2.75 -10.06
C TYR A 29 9.04 4.10 -10.25
N GLU A 30 7.87 4.14 -10.88
CA GLU A 30 7.09 5.38 -11.02
C GLU A 30 6.64 5.90 -9.65
N THR A 31 6.21 5.01 -8.75
CA THR A 31 5.86 5.38 -7.37
C THR A 31 7.06 5.97 -6.64
N ALA A 32 8.25 5.39 -6.82
CA ALA A 32 9.51 5.91 -6.30
C ALA A 32 9.82 7.31 -6.87
N GLN A 33 9.66 7.50 -8.17
CA GLN A 33 9.87 8.80 -8.80
C GLN A 33 8.88 9.86 -8.31
N GLN A 34 7.59 9.51 -8.17
CA GLN A 34 6.56 10.42 -7.67
C GLN A 34 6.80 10.83 -6.22
N LEU A 35 7.23 9.88 -5.38
CA LEU A 35 7.51 10.15 -3.97
C LEU A 35 8.93 10.66 -3.72
N GLN A 36 9.76 10.79 -4.77
CA GLN A 36 11.19 11.12 -4.69
C GLN A 36 11.94 10.19 -3.71
N LEU A 37 11.62 8.90 -3.76
CA LEU A 37 12.19 7.86 -2.91
C LEU A 37 12.91 6.81 -3.74
N SER A 38 13.85 6.10 -3.13
CA SER A 38 14.50 4.97 -3.80
C SER A 38 13.51 3.82 -4.02
N PRO A 39 13.59 3.11 -5.16
CA PRO A 39 12.75 1.95 -5.44
C PRO A 39 12.88 0.87 -4.36
N GLU A 40 14.06 0.74 -3.73
CA GLU A 40 14.27 -0.17 -2.59
C GLU A 40 13.43 0.22 -1.37
N THR A 41 13.29 1.53 -1.10
CA THR A 41 12.45 2.05 -0.02
C THR A 41 10.98 1.73 -0.29
N ILE A 42 10.52 1.93 -1.54
CA ILE A 42 9.16 1.54 -1.97
C ILE A 42 8.95 0.03 -1.83
N LYS A 43 9.91 -0.79 -2.24
CA LYS A 43 9.86 -2.26 -2.09
C LYS A 43 9.68 -2.66 -0.62
N ARG A 44 10.42 -2.00 0.27
CA ARG A 44 10.31 -2.19 1.72
C ARG A 44 8.94 -1.75 2.24
N TYR A 45 8.42 -0.60 1.82
CA TYR A 45 7.06 -0.15 2.18
C TYR A 45 6.00 -1.13 1.68
N ARG A 46 6.06 -1.58 0.43
CA ARG A 46 5.14 -2.61 -0.09
C ARG A 46 5.18 -3.89 0.75
N LYS A 47 6.38 -4.34 1.16
CA LYS A 47 6.50 -5.51 2.05
C LYS A 47 5.85 -5.28 3.42
N PHE A 48 6.00 -4.09 4.00
CA PHE A 48 5.34 -3.75 5.26
C PHE A 48 3.83 -3.64 5.12
N ILE A 49 3.34 -3.00 4.05
CA ILE A 49 1.91 -2.93 3.69
C ILE A 49 1.34 -4.34 3.63
N LEU A 50 1.95 -5.23 2.84
CA LEU A 50 1.52 -6.63 2.71
C LEU A 50 1.50 -7.36 4.05
N HIS A 51 2.53 -7.19 4.88
CA HIS A 51 2.60 -7.79 6.21
C HIS A 51 1.52 -7.23 7.16
N LYS A 52 1.29 -5.92 7.14
CA LYS A 52 0.28 -5.25 7.97
C LYS A 52 -1.13 -5.67 7.56
N LEU A 53 -1.43 -5.66 6.28
CA LEU A 53 -2.73 -6.06 5.70
C LEU A 53 -2.92 -7.58 5.64
N ASN A 54 -1.86 -8.36 5.87
CA ASN A 54 -1.83 -9.82 5.71
C ASN A 54 -2.25 -10.27 4.29
N CYS A 55 -1.71 -9.57 3.30
CA CYS A 55 -1.91 -9.86 1.88
C CYS A 55 -0.65 -10.46 1.27
N GLN A 56 -0.83 -11.32 0.26
CA GLN A 56 0.29 -11.83 -0.54
C GLN A 56 0.64 -10.92 -1.72
N THR A 57 -0.36 -10.19 -2.26
CA THR A 57 -0.20 -9.36 -3.45
C THR A 57 -0.62 -7.92 -3.20
N MET A 58 0.02 -6.98 -3.91
CA MET A 58 -0.31 -5.56 -3.82
C MET A 58 -1.75 -5.29 -4.28
N THR A 59 -2.21 -6.02 -5.30
CA THR A 59 -3.60 -5.98 -5.76
C THR A 59 -4.58 -6.43 -4.68
N GLY A 60 -4.24 -7.45 -3.89
CA GLY A 60 -5.04 -7.86 -2.73
C GLY A 60 -5.09 -6.78 -1.64
N ALA A 61 -3.97 -6.10 -1.39
CA ALA A 61 -3.92 -4.96 -0.48
C ALA A 61 -4.79 -3.79 -0.97
N LEU A 62 -4.80 -3.52 -2.28
CA LEU A 62 -5.65 -2.51 -2.90
C LEU A 62 -7.12 -2.87 -2.81
N ALA A 63 -7.49 -4.11 -3.16
CA ALA A 63 -8.88 -4.57 -3.07
C ALA A 63 -9.45 -4.43 -1.65
N ILE A 64 -8.62 -4.72 -0.64
CA ILE A 64 -8.97 -4.47 0.76
C ILE A 64 -9.16 -2.98 1.05
N ALA A 65 -8.23 -2.12 0.60
CA ALA A 65 -8.31 -0.69 0.86
C ALA A 65 -9.54 -0.03 0.19
N PHE A 66 -9.86 -0.45 -1.04
CA PHE A 66 -11.09 -0.06 -1.74
C PHE A 66 -12.35 -0.58 -1.04
N LYS A 67 -12.34 -1.85 -0.60
CA LYS A 67 -13.46 -2.45 0.12
C LYS A 67 -13.76 -1.72 1.44
N GLU A 68 -12.74 -1.17 2.08
CA GLU A 68 -12.86 -0.42 3.32
C GLU A 68 -13.19 1.07 3.09
N GLY A 69 -13.22 1.54 1.84
CA GLY A 69 -13.65 2.90 1.48
C GLY A 69 -12.64 4.00 1.86
N ILE A 70 -11.36 3.67 1.92
CA ILE A 70 -10.27 4.57 2.35
C ILE A 70 -9.54 5.18 1.13
N LEU A 71 -9.81 4.61 -0.05
CA LEU A 71 -9.30 4.95 -1.38
C LEU A 71 -10.50 5.15 -2.30
#